data_AF-A0A1A5ZVK1-F1
#
_entry.id   AF-A0A1A5ZVK1-F1
#
_cell.length_a   1.000
_cell.length_b   1.000
_cell.length_c   1.000
_cell.angle_alpha   90.00
_cell.angle_beta   90.00
_cell.angle_gamma   90.00
#
_symmetry.space_group_name_H-M   'P 1'
#
loop_
_entity.id
_entity.type
_entity.pdbx_description
1 polymer ?
#
loop_
_entity_poly.entity_id
_entity_poly.type
_entity_poly.pdbx_seq_one_letter_code
_entity_poly.pdbx_strand_id
1 'polypeptide(L)'
;MGGPNLEIFKFGFYMFFPIYAMFKFGDPEWYESYVQPYKEILWPPYESTYQPPRTHTDVKAELARMKAERIAKKTGRPVGQVTQDEIDNEGGIGIHPASSSAGITQSSSSSSSPSPSIPSQSAWSWPRGTSTDKNERLV
;
A
#
# COMPACT_ATOMS: atom_id res chain seq x y z
N MET A 1 -58.37 -2.43 9.76
CA MET A 1 -57.26 -2.08 10.67
C MET A 1 -57.25 -3.10 11.79
N GLY A 2 -56.27 -4.01 11.80
CA GLY A 2 -56.19 -5.08 12.80
C GLY A 2 -56.01 -4.47 14.18
N GLY A 3 -56.95 -4.74 15.09
CA GLY A 3 -57.01 -4.14 16.42
C GLY A 3 -55.81 -4.50 17.32
N PRO A 4 -55.91 -4.19 18.64
CA PRO A 4 -54.79 -4.26 19.60
C PRO A 4 -53.97 -5.57 19.59
N ASN A 5 -54.58 -6.70 19.22
CA ASN A 5 -53.90 -7.99 19.10
C ASN A 5 -52.75 -7.98 18.09
N LEU A 6 -52.85 -7.19 17.02
CA LEU A 6 -51.80 -7.09 16.00
C LEU A 6 -50.60 -6.28 16.51
N GLU A 7 -50.83 -5.32 17.41
CA GLU A 7 -49.78 -4.52 18.04
C GLU A 7 -48.97 -5.36 19.02
N ILE A 8 -49.64 -6.20 19.82
CA ILE A 8 -48.96 -7.14 20.74
C ILE A 8 -48.08 -8.13 19.98
N PHE A 9 -48.56 -8.66 18.85
CA PHE A 9 -47.77 -9.58 18.02
C PHE A 9 -46.52 -8.91 17.45
N LYS A 10 -46.65 -7.70 16.90
CA LYS A 10 -45.52 -6.93 16.37
C LYS A 10 -44.53 -6.59 17.48
N PHE A 11 -45.02 -6.19 18.65
CA PHE A 11 -44.17 -5.91 19.79
C PHE A 11 -43.38 -7.14 20.25
N GLY A 12 -44.05 -8.28 20.40
CA GLY A 12 -43.39 -9.55 20.70
C GLY A 12 -42.35 -9.90 19.64
N PHE A 13 -42.70 -9.81 18.36
CA PHE A 13 -41.75 -10.08 17.27
C PHE A 13 -40.54 -9.15 17.31
N TYR A 14 -40.72 -7.85 17.51
CA TYR A 14 -39.62 -6.89 17.58
C TYR A 14 -38.70 -7.12 18.79
N MET A 15 -39.21 -7.70 19.88
CA MET A 15 -38.39 -8.08 21.04
C MET A 15 -37.69 -9.42 20.83
N PHE A 16 -38.42 -10.45 20.40
CA PHE A 16 -37.87 -11.80 20.28
C PHE A 16 -36.97 -11.99 19.06
N PHE A 17 -37.22 -11.29 17.95
CA PHE A 17 -36.40 -11.38 16.75
C PHE A 17 -34.92 -11.04 16.99
N PRO A 18 -34.55 -9.88 17.58
CA PRO A 18 -33.14 -9.58 17.85
C PRO A 18 -32.54 -10.52 18.89
N ILE A 19 -33.30 -10.91 19.92
CA ILE A 19 -32.82 -11.85 20.95
C ILE A 19 -32.52 -13.22 20.33
N TYR A 20 -33.42 -13.71 19.48
CA TYR A 20 -33.25 -14.97 18.77
C TYR A 20 -32.08 -14.93 17.80
N ALA A 21 -31.91 -13.82 17.06
CA ALA A 21 -30.76 -13.63 16.18
C ALA A 21 -29.44 -13.66 16.98
N MET A 22 -29.37 -12.93 18.10
CA MET A 22 -28.18 -12.99 18.96
C MET A 22 -27.93 -14.37 19.56
N PHE A 23 -28.97 -15.11 19.93
CA PHE A 23 -28.80 -16.48 20.43
C PHE A 23 -28.34 -17.45 19.34
N LYS A 24 -28.90 -17.35 18.12
CA LYS A 24 -28.58 -18.26 17.02
C LYS A 24 -27.21 -18.00 16.39
N PHE A 25 -26.82 -16.73 16.29
CA PHE A 25 -25.57 -16.28 15.63
C PHE A 25 -24.47 -15.88 16.62
N GLY A 26 -24.78 -15.71 17.90
CA GLY A 26 -23.81 -15.44 18.96
C GLY A 26 -23.20 -16.69 19.59
N ASP A 27 -23.63 -17.88 19.14
CA ASP A 27 -23.03 -19.15 19.53
C ASP A 27 -21.59 -19.24 18.98
N PRO A 28 -20.57 -19.42 19.82
CA PRO A 28 -19.19 -19.58 19.36
C PRO A 28 -19.03 -20.75 18.37
N GLU A 29 -19.79 -21.84 18.52
CA GLU A 29 -19.71 -22.98 17.58
C GLU A 29 -20.19 -22.60 16.18
N TRP A 30 -21.18 -21.72 16.07
CA TRP A 30 -21.66 -21.23 14.77
C TRP A 30 -20.60 -20.39 14.07
N TYR A 31 -19.88 -19.54 14.81
CA TYR A 31 -18.80 -18.74 14.25
C TYR A 31 -17.65 -19.62 13.71
N GLU A 32 -17.23 -20.63 14.48
CA GLU A 32 -16.16 -21.55 14.07
C GLU A 32 -16.57 -22.40 12.87
N SER A 33 -17.83 -22.87 12.82
CA SER A 33 -18.30 -23.76 11.75
C SER A 33 -18.59 -23.01 10.46
N TYR A 34 -19.11 -21.79 10.55
CA TYR A 34 -19.60 -21.06 9.38
C TYR A 34 -18.72 -19.89 9.00
N VAL A 35 -18.19 -19.09 9.92
CA VAL A 35 -17.45 -17.86 9.58
C VAL A 35 -15.96 -18.12 9.37
N GLN A 36 -15.34 -18.92 10.24
CA GLN A 36 -13.92 -19.19 10.20
C GLN A 36 -13.42 -19.83 8.88
N PRO A 37 -14.13 -20.79 8.25
CA PRO A 37 -13.69 -21.39 7.00
C PRO A 37 -13.67 -20.39 5.83
N TYR A 38 -14.55 -19.39 5.83
CA TYR A 38 -14.54 -18.35 4.79
C TYR A 38 -13.29 -17.48 4.83
N LYS A 39 -12.62 -17.37 5.99
CA LYS A 39 -11.36 -16.63 6.10
C LYS A 39 -10.28 -17.18 5.14
N GLU A 40 -10.27 -18.48 4.91
CA GLU A 40 -9.26 -19.12 4.04
C GLU A 40 -9.56 -18.91 2.54
N ILE A 41 -10.80 -18.59 2.19
CA ILE A 41 -11.23 -18.27 0.83
C ILE A 41 -10.98 -16.80 0.51
N LEU A 42 -11.27 -15.92 1.47
CA LEU A 42 -11.18 -14.47 1.32
C LEU A 42 -9.75 -13.95 1.40
N TRP A 43 -8.89 -14.56 2.21
CA TRP A 43 -7.50 -14.14 2.39
C TRP A 43 -6.53 -15.19 1.85
N PRO A 44 -5.44 -14.78 1.18
CA PRO A 44 -4.36 -15.67 0.83
C PRO A 44 -3.86 -16.42 2.07
N PRO A 45 -3.47 -17.70 1.95
CA PRO A 45 -2.90 -18.45 3.06
C PRO A 45 -1.76 -17.67 3.72
N TYR A 46 -1.69 -17.74 5.06
CA TYR A 46 -0.65 -17.05 5.84
C TYR A 46 0.78 -17.44 5.42
N GLU A 47 0.95 -18.67 4.92
CA GLU A 47 2.23 -19.16 4.38
C GLU A 47 2.61 -18.51 3.04
N SER A 48 1.63 -18.10 2.24
CA SER A 48 1.87 -17.41 0.96
C SER A 48 2.05 -15.90 1.12
N THR A 49 1.65 -15.37 2.27
CA THR A 49 1.71 -13.93 2.55
C THR A 49 3.07 -13.59 3.14
N TYR A 50 3.65 -12.47 2.70
CA TYR A 50 4.87 -11.95 3.30
C TYR A 50 4.68 -11.74 4.81
N GLN A 51 5.48 -12.43 5.62
CA GLN A 51 5.42 -12.36 7.07
C GLN A 51 6.38 -11.26 7.57
N PRO A 52 5.87 -10.20 8.22
CA PRO A 52 6.73 -9.16 8.76
C PRO A 52 7.70 -9.74 9.80
N PRO A 53 8.98 -9.35 9.79
CA PRO A 53 9.96 -9.79 10.78
C PRO A 53 9.51 -9.37 12.18
N ARG A 54 9.41 -10.34 13.10
CA ARG A 54 8.88 -10.10 14.46
C ARG A 54 9.98 -9.85 15.48
N THR A 55 11.19 -10.33 15.23
CA THR A 55 12.34 -10.16 16.13
C THR A 55 13.30 -9.10 15.60
N HIS A 56 14.05 -8.46 16.50
CA HIS A 56 15.02 -7.43 16.13
C HIS A 56 16.15 -7.95 15.23
N THR A 57 16.54 -9.22 15.39
CA THR A 57 17.51 -9.88 14.52
C THR A 57 16.97 -10.03 13.10
N ASP A 58 15.71 -10.45 12.96
CA ASP A 58 15.05 -10.60 11.66
C ASP A 58 14.89 -9.24 10.96
N VAL A 59 14.56 -8.20 11.73
CA VAL A 59 14.44 -6.83 11.20
C VAL A 59 15.77 -6.35 10.61
N LYS A 60 16.90 -6.63 11.27
CA LYS A 60 18.23 -6.27 10.75
C LYS A 60 18.57 -7.05 9.48
N ALA A 61 18.27 -8.34 9.45
CA ALA A 61 18.49 -9.19 8.28
C ALA A 61 17.66 -8.72 7.07
N GLU A 62 16.39 -8.41 7.29
CA GLU A 62 15.49 -7.90 6.26
C GLU A 62 15.91 -6.51 5.77
N LEU A 63 16.36 -5.64 6.68
CA LEU A 63 16.89 -4.32 6.33
C LEU A 63 18.17 -4.42 5.48
N ALA A 64 19.07 -5.36 5.80
CA ALA A 64 20.23 -5.66 4.98
C ALA A 64 19.82 -6.16 3.57
N ARG A 65 18.83 -7.05 3.49
CA ARG A 65 18.27 -7.54 2.21
C ARG A 65 17.72 -6.39 1.37
N MET A 66 16.90 -5.52 1.96
CA MET A 66 16.31 -4.37 1.28
C MET A 66 17.35 -3.36 0.80
N LYS A 67 18.42 -3.14 1.57
CA LYS A 67 19.54 -2.29 1.15
C LYS A 67 20.29 -2.89 -0.03
N ALA A 68 20.60 -4.20 0.01
CA ALA A 68 21.24 -4.89 -1.11
C ALA A 68 20.40 -4.82 -2.39
N GLU A 69 19.07 -4.97 -2.29
CA GLU A 69 18.15 -4.79 -3.43
C GLU A 69 18.17 -3.37 -4.01
N ARG A 70 18.28 -2.33 -3.17
CA ARG A 70 18.38 -0.93 -3.64
C ARG A 70 19.68 -0.69 -4.39
N ILE A 71 20.80 -1.16 -3.85
CA ILE A 71 22.11 -1.03 -4.47
C ILE A 71 22.14 -1.77 -5.81
N ALA A 72 21.62 -3.00 -5.85
CA ALA A 72 21.50 -3.81 -7.06
C ALA A 72 20.70 -3.08 -8.16
N LYS A 73 19.54 -2.49 -7.81
CA LYS A 73 18.73 -1.69 -8.74
C LYS A 73 19.46 -0.44 -9.25
N LYS A 74 20.22 0.22 -8.37
CA LYS A 74 20.97 1.44 -8.69
C LYS A 74 22.20 1.19 -9.55
N THR A 75 22.88 0.06 -9.34
CA THR A 75 24.15 -0.27 -10.01
C THR A 75 23.98 -1.25 -11.17
N GLY A 76 22.78 -1.82 -11.36
CA GLY A 76 22.52 -2.85 -12.37
C GLY A 76 23.21 -4.18 -12.09
N ARG A 77 23.72 -4.38 -10.86
CA ARG A 77 24.45 -5.57 -10.43
C ARG A 77 23.52 -6.57 -9.74
N PRO A 78 23.79 -7.89 -9.83
CA PRO A 78 23.00 -8.88 -9.11
C PRO A 78 23.19 -8.75 -7.59
N VAL A 79 22.12 -8.96 -6.82
CA VAL A 79 22.07 -8.79 -5.34
C VAL A 79 23.20 -9.53 -4.60
N GLY A 80 23.62 -10.69 -5.12
CA GLY A 80 24.70 -11.49 -4.52
C GLY A 80 26.11 -10.92 -4.64
N GLN A 81 26.32 -9.84 -5.40
CA GLN A 81 27.63 -9.19 -5.58
C GLN A 81 27.77 -7.89 -4.77
N VAL A 82 26.73 -7.48 -4.03
CA VAL A 82 26.80 -6.30 -3.17
C VAL A 82 27.55 -6.67 -1.89
N THR A 83 28.68 -6.00 -1.64
CA THR A 83 29.50 -6.25 -0.45
C THR A 83 28.87 -5.64 0.80
N GLN A 84 29.11 -6.27 1.96
CA GLN A 84 28.58 -5.82 3.24
C GLN A 84 28.95 -4.36 3.56
N ASP A 85 30.17 -3.94 3.18
CA ASP A 85 30.65 -2.57 3.37
C ASP A 85 29.82 -1.54 2.58
N GLU A 86 29.28 -1.91 1.42
CA GLU A 86 28.43 -1.03 0.59
C GLU A 86 27.01 -0.89 1.20
N ILE A 87 26.49 -1.98 1.77
CA ILE A 87 25.21 -2.03 2.50
C ILE A 87 25.26 -1.14 3.76
N ASP A 88 26.38 -1.14 4.46
CA ASP A 88 26.57 -0.35 5.67
C ASP A 88 26.80 1.15 5.34
N ASN A 89 27.46 1.44 4.21
CA ASN A 89 27.75 2.81 3.76
C ASN A 89 26.52 3.54 3.16
N GLU A 90 25.51 2.84 2.62
CA GLU A 90 24.24 3.45 2.18
C GLU A 90 23.34 3.94 3.36
N GLY A 91 23.83 3.86 4.61
CA GLY A 91 23.12 4.22 5.85
C GLY A 91 22.85 5.70 6.12
N GLY A 92 23.00 6.59 5.14
CA GLY A 92 22.65 8.01 5.27
C GLY A 92 21.26 8.29 4.71
N ILE A 93 20.37 8.89 5.50
CA ILE A 93 19.14 9.52 4.99
C ILE A 93 19.60 10.68 4.08
N GLY A 94 19.72 10.40 2.78
CA GLY A 94 20.11 11.36 1.77
C GLY A 94 19.01 12.39 1.54
N ILE A 95 18.90 13.37 2.44
CA ILE A 95 18.46 14.70 2.03
C ILE A 95 19.59 15.24 1.16
N HIS A 96 19.44 15.16 -0.16
CA HIS A 96 20.38 15.78 -1.09
C HIS A 96 20.20 17.30 -1.04
N PRO A 97 21.16 18.13 -0.60
CA PRO A 97 21.22 19.51 -1.06
C PRO A 97 21.74 19.46 -2.51
N ALA A 98 20.88 19.80 -3.46
CA ALA A 98 21.28 20.00 -4.85
C ALA A 98 22.24 21.21 -4.93
N SER A 99 23.54 20.95 -4.92
CA SER A 99 24.63 21.88 -5.28
C SER A 99 25.86 20.99 -5.51
N SER A 100 26.71 21.09 -6.53
CA SER A 100 26.96 22.12 -7.53
C SER A 100 27.73 21.46 -8.68
N SER A 101 27.44 21.80 -9.93
CA SER A 101 28.44 21.70 -11.00
C SER A 101 28.22 22.82 -12.00
N ALA A 102 29.28 23.61 -12.16
CA ALA A 102 29.38 24.86 -12.88
C ALA A 102 29.03 24.79 -14.37
N GLY A 103 28.58 25.93 -14.90
CA GLY A 103 28.38 26.17 -16.32
C GLY A 103 27.95 27.61 -16.58
N ILE A 104 28.92 28.53 -16.49
CA ILE A 104 28.78 29.93 -16.90
C ILE A 104 28.77 30.00 -18.43
N THR A 105 27.70 30.52 -19.03
CA THR A 105 27.79 31.28 -20.29
C THR A 105 26.67 32.34 -20.36
N GLN A 106 27.08 33.61 -20.42
CA GLN A 106 26.25 34.78 -20.68
C GLN A 106 26.00 34.95 -22.18
N SER A 107 24.79 35.37 -22.58
CA SER A 107 24.55 36.54 -23.46
C SER A 107 23.06 36.71 -23.85
N SER A 108 22.52 37.89 -23.53
CA SER A 108 21.55 38.78 -24.24
C SER A 108 20.55 38.19 -25.27
N SER A 109 19.25 38.54 -25.33
CA SER A 109 18.64 39.88 -25.25
C SER A 109 17.09 39.87 -25.15
N SER A 110 16.57 40.86 -24.38
CA SER A 110 15.39 41.73 -24.59
C SER A 110 13.92 41.24 -24.60
N SER A 111 13.16 41.80 -23.62
CA SER A 111 11.75 42.31 -23.63
C SER A 111 10.60 41.34 -23.97
N SER A 112 9.46 41.25 -23.26
CA SER A 112 8.70 42.24 -22.46
C SER A 112 7.58 41.52 -21.68
N SER A 113 7.21 42.04 -20.51
CA SER A 113 6.03 41.69 -19.67
C SER A 113 4.74 42.32 -20.24
N PRO A 114 3.48 42.03 -19.77
CA PRO A 114 3.10 41.49 -18.45
C PRO A 114 1.95 40.45 -18.40
N SER A 115 1.79 39.82 -17.23
CA SER A 115 0.68 38.93 -16.81
C SER A 115 -0.62 39.72 -16.50
N PRO A 116 -1.80 39.08 -16.28
CA PRO A 116 -2.06 38.32 -15.03
C PRO A 116 -2.96 37.06 -15.11
N SER A 117 -2.74 36.20 -14.10
CA SER A 117 -3.66 35.29 -13.37
C SER A 117 -4.49 34.23 -14.11
N ILE A 118 -4.26 32.93 -13.86
CA ILE A 118 -5.22 31.90 -13.31
C ILE A 118 -4.37 30.67 -12.78
N PRO A 119 -4.94 29.66 -12.10
CA PRO A 119 -4.97 29.47 -10.64
C PRO A 119 -3.90 28.51 -10.09
N SER A 120 -3.67 28.60 -8.78
CA SER A 120 -2.96 27.61 -7.97
C SER A 120 -3.64 26.24 -8.09
N GLN A 121 -3.08 25.34 -8.90
CA GLN A 121 -3.42 23.93 -8.88
C GLN A 121 -2.28 23.17 -8.20
N SER A 122 -2.65 22.56 -7.09
CA SER A 122 -1.90 21.60 -6.30
C SER A 122 -1.05 20.67 -7.15
N ALA A 123 0.27 20.77 -7.03
CA ALA A 123 1.22 19.84 -7.60
C ALA A 123 1.21 18.52 -6.81
N TRP A 124 0.25 17.64 -7.14
CA TRP A 124 0.35 16.22 -6.83
C TRP A 124 0.16 15.44 -8.13
N SER A 125 1.28 15.12 -8.80
CA SER A 125 1.30 14.30 -10.01
C SER A 125 1.73 12.88 -9.67
N TRP A 126 0.82 11.92 -9.83
CA TRP A 126 1.13 10.49 -9.78
C TRP A 126 2.13 10.11 -10.89
N PRO A 127 3.03 9.13 -10.68
CA PRO A 127 3.90 8.64 -11.74
C PRO A 127 3.05 7.89 -12.79
N ARG A 128 3.09 8.32 -14.05
CA ARG A 128 2.61 7.50 -15.18
C ARG A 128 3.66 6.43 -15.47
N GLY A 129 3.34 5.18 -15.16
CA GLY A 129 4.12 4.05 -15.65
C GLY A 129 4.02 3.97 -17.17
N THR A 130 5.14 4.16 -17.86
CA THR A 130 5.26 3.90 -19.30
C THR A 130 5.57 2.42 -19.49
N SER A 131 4.55 1.58 -19.57
CA SER A 131 4.69 0.23 -20.15
C SER A 131 4.43 0.34 -21.65
N THR A 132 5.46 0.77 -22.37
CA THR A 132 5.56 0.46 -23.79
C THR A 132 6.22 -0.89 -23.86
N ASP A 133 5.47 -1.95 -24.14
CA ASP A 133 6.03 -3.08 -24.87
C ASP A 133 4.98 -3.63 -25.83
N LYS A 134 5.28 -3.35 -27.10
CA LYS A 134 4.64 -3.89 -28.28
C LYS A 134 5.20 -5.30 -28.47
N ASN A 135 4.48 -6.32 -28.04
CA ASN A 135 4.82 -7.68 -28.42
C ASN A 135 3.76 -8.17 -29.40
N GLU A 136 4.23 -8.22 -30.64
CA GLU A 136 3.51 -8.45 -31.86
C GLU A 136 2.90 -9.85 -31.93
N ARG A 137 1.70 -9.83 -32.48
CA ARG A 137 1.07 -10.87 -33.28
C ARG A 137 2.07 -11.63 -34.15
N LEU A 138 2.26 -12.93 -33.92
CA LEU A 138 2.64 -13.93 -34.92
C LEU A 138 2.36 -15.35 -34.42
N VAL A 139 1.67 -16.10 -35.28
CA VAL A 139 1.20 -17.51 -35.24
C VAL A 139 -0.07 -17.77 -34.44
#